data_AF-A0A6F9ZKC0-F1
#
_entry.id   AF-A0A6F9ZKC0-F1
#
_cell.length_a   1.000
_cell.length_b   1.000
_cell.length_c   1.000
_cell.angle_alpha   90.00
_cell.angle_beta   90.00
_cell.angle_gamma   90.00
#
_symmetry.space_group_name_H-M   'P 1'
#
loop_
_entity.id
_entity.type
_entity.pdbx_description
1 polymer ?
#
loop_
_entity_poly.entity_id
_entity_poly.type
_entity_poly.pdbx_seq_one_letter_code
_entity_poly.pdbx_strand_id
1 'polypeptide(L)'
;MKCKACGHEYADNLKNCPHCGCAKDASCPPYVSCPRCGTVMPARRKECPGCGLAITPQNARPARQPRRRTPARPRLQPRQILVRSVAALLLAGLLAGEGYLVAGFYRQQAYRHTMELWNCGGTVEANRRTPDPVYRETETPELPDSLFDNLMADEEAGDTIFTDNEPAEKATTGTDNVSQPEEVEALFD
;
A
#
# COMPACT_ATOMS: atom_id res chain seq x y z
N MET A 1 38.70 33.43 -23.97
CA MET A 1 37.49 32.58 -23.82
C MET A 1 37.79 31.23 -23.16
N LYS A 2 36.78 30.57 -22.53
CA LYS A 2 36.89 29.20 -21.98
C LYS A 2 36.38 28.16 -22.97
N CYS A 3 37.12 27.06 -23.15
CA CYS A 3 36.66 25.94 -23.97
C CYS A 3 35.52 25.18 -23.27
N LYS A 4 34.35 25.04 -23.91
CA LYS A 4 33.22 24.25 -23.38
C LYS A 4 33.54 22.77 -23.14
N ALA A 5 34.57 22.24 -23.81
CA ALA A 5 34.90 20.82 -23.72
C ALA A 5 36.00 20.47 -22.73
N CYS A 6 37.06 21.28 -22.64
CA CYS A 6 38.20 21.02 -21.75
C CYS A 6 38.35 22.05 -20.63
N GLY A 7 37.58 23.13 -20.62
CA GLY A 7 37.66 24.19 -19.61
C GLY A 7 38.89 25.10 -19.74
N HIS A 8 39.81 24.81 -20.67
CA HIS A 8 41.02 25.60 -20.84
C HIS A 8 40.71 26.99 -21.41
N GLU A 9 41.38 28.00 -20.87
CA GLU A 9 41.30 29.37 -21.35
C GLU A 9 42.28 29.57 -22.50
N TYR A 10 41.81 30.15 -23.60
CA TYR A 10 42.63 30.46 -24.78
C TYR A 10 42.14 31.73 -25.47
N ALA A 11 42.95 32.25 -26.39
CA ALA A 11 42.71 33.52 -27.05
C ALA A 11 41.58 33.47 -28.09
N ASP A 12 40.85 34.58 -28.21
CA ASP A 12 39.62 34.71 -29.00
C ASP A 12 39.83 34.69 -30.52
N ASN A 13 41.08 34.66 -30.98
CA ASN A 13 41.48 34.55 -32.37
C ASN A 13 41.71 33.10 -32.85
N LEU A 14 41.87 32.12 -31.97
CA LEU A 14 42.14 30.72 -32.37
C LEU A 14 40.85 29.97 -32.76
N LYS A 15 40.71 29.51 -34.01
CA LYS A 15 39.52 28.77 -34.48
C LYS A 15 39.25 27.48 -33.68
N ASN A 16 40.31 26.84 -33.19
CA ASN A 16 40.26 25.59 -32.45
C ASN A 16 41.02 25.74 -31.12
N CYS A 17 40.54 25.09 -30.07
CA CYS A 17 41.24 25.08 -28.79
C CYS A 17 42.60 24.37 -28.93
N PRO A 18 43.73 24.94 -28.47
CA PRO A 18 45.04 24.32 -28.57
C PRO A 18 45.17 23.04 -27.72
N HIS A 19 44.39 22.93 -26.65
CA HIS A 19 44.46 21.79 -25.73
C HIS A 19 43.56 20.61 -26.16
N CYS A 20 42.37 20.87 -26.72
CA CYS A 20 41.43 19.81 -27.10
C CYS A 20 41.08 19.73 -28.59
N GLY A 21 41.52 20.69 -29.41
CA GLY A 21 41.31 20.69 -30.87
C GLY A 21 39.91 20.99 -31.33
N CYS A 22 38.95 21.05 -30.42
CA CYS A 22 37.57 21.28 -30.76
C CYS A 22 37.37 22.73 -31.22
N ALA A 23 36.51 22.89 -32.23
CA ALA A 23 36.14 24.21 -32.72
C ALA A 23 35.42 25.00 -31.61
N LYS A 24 35.53 26.33 -31.65
CA LYS A 24 34.93 27.24 -30.67
C LYS A 24 33.46 26.95 -30.36
N ASP A 25 32.69 26.57 -31.39
CA ASP A 25 31.23 26.38 -31.30
C ASP A 25 30.78 24.92 -31.38
N ALA A 26 31.71 23.96 -31.51
CA ALA A 26 31.37 22.55 -31.70
C ALA A 26 31.48 21.75 -30.39
N SER A 27 30.50 20.87 -30.17
CA SER A 27 30.61 19.80 -29.18
C SER A 27 31.68 18.82 -29.63
N CYS A 28 32.68 18.54 -28.78
CA CYS A 28 33.70 17.54 -29.11
C CYS A 28 33.03 16.17 -29.29
N PRO A 29 33.49 15.35 -30.27
CA PRO A 29 33.07 13.96 -30.33
C PRO A 29 33.44 13.28 -29.00
N PRO A 30 32.50 12.58 -28.33
CA PRO A 30 32.77 11.98 -27.03
C PRO A 30 33.81 10.85 -27.10
N TYR A 31 34.01 10.27 -28.30
CA TYR A 31 34.92 9.16 -28.56
C TYR A 31 35.79 9.46 -29.78
N VAL A 32 37.04 9.01 -29.70
CA VAL A 32 38.04 9.11 -30.76
C VAL A 32 38.64 7.74 -31.03
N SER A 33 39.05 7.49 -32.26
CA SER A 33 39.81 6.29 -32.63
C SER A 33 41.28 6.63 -32.79
N CYS A 34 42.14 5.72 -32.33
CA CYS A 34 43.57 5.83 -32.55
C CYS A 34 43.89 5.71 -34.04
N PRO A 35 44.66 6.64 -34.65
CA PRO A 35 45.03 6.55 -36.06
C PRO A 35 45.95 5.35 -36.37
N ARG A 36 46.69 4.85 -35.38
CA ARG A 36 47.64 3.74 -35.55
C ARG A 36 47.02 2.36 -35.36
N CYS A 37 46.21 2.17 -34.33
CA CYS A 37 45.66 0.83 -33.98
C CYS A 37 44.13 0.74 -34.07
N GLY A 38 43.42 1.82 -34.35
CA GLY A 38 41.95 1.83 -34.45
C GLY A 38 41.20 1.72 -33.13
N THR A 39 41.87 1.58 -31.98
CA THR A 39 41.22 1.49 -30.67
C THR A 39 40.36 2.71 -30.41
N VAL A 40 39.07 2.49 -30.10
CA VAL A 40 38.11 3.54 -29.76
C VAL A 40 38.22 3.85 -28.27
N MET A 41 38.43 5.11 -27.93
CA MET A 41 38.63 5.59 -26.57
C MET A 41 37.90 6.92 -26.34
N PRO A 42 37.63 7.30 -25.09
CA PRO A 42 37.06 8.62 -24.81
C PRO A 42 38.03 9.73 -25.23
N ALA A 43 37.50 10.82 -25.79
CA ALA A 43 38.30 11.95 -26.31
C ALA A 43 39.18 12.65 -25.25
N ARG A 44 38.94 12.39 -23.96
CA ARG A 44 39.72 12.94 -22.84
C ARG A 44 41.06 12.23 -22.60
N ARG A 45 41.26 11.03 -23.15
CA ARG A 45 42.53 10.29 -22.98
C ARG A 45 43.62 10.89 -23.87
N LYS A 46 44.77 11.19 -23.27
CA LYS A 46 45.97 11.72 -23.95
C LYS A 46 46.82 10.63 -24.60
N GLU A 47 46.60 9.37 -24.23
CA GLU A 47 47.41 8.22 -24.68
C GLU A 47 46.50 7.05 -25.05
N CYS A 48 46.86 6.36 -26.12
CA CYS A 48 46.15 5.17 -26.58
C CYS A 48 46.44 3.97 -25.66
N PRO A 49 45.44 3.32 -25.06
CA PRO A 49 45.65 2.14 -24.22
C PRO A 49 46.13 0.90 -24.99
N GLY A 50 45.94 0.86 -26.32
CA GLY A 50 46.33 -0.28 -27.14
C GLY A 50 47.75 -0.20 -27.70
N CYS A 51 48.26 1.00 -28.00
CA CYS A 51 49.56 1.16 -28.67
C CYS A 51 50.48 2.23 -28.06
N GLY A 52 50.07 2.91 -26.98
CA GLY A 52 50.86 3.94 -26.30
C GLY A 52 51.03 5.24 -27.08
N LEU A 53 50.41 5.40 -28.25
CA LEU A 53 50.52 6.63 -29.03
C LEU A 53 49.86 7.81 -28.29
N ALA A 54 50.59 8.92 -28.19
CA ALA A 54 50.05 10.19 -27.71
C ALA A 54 48.96 10.70 -28.68
N ILE A 55 47.73 10.81 -28.17
CA ILE A 55 46.58 11.32 -28.89
C ILE A 55 46.49 12.82 -28.65
N THR A 56 46.87 13.59 -29.67
CA THR A 56 46.66 15.03 -29.73
C THR A 56 45.39 15.34 -30.51
N PRO A 57 44.80 16.52 -30.29
CA PRO A 57 43.66 16.98 -31.07
C PRO A 57 43.81 16.95 -32.60
N GLN A 58 45.05 17.08 -33.08
CA GLN A 58 45.36 17.13 -34.51
C GLN A 58 45.37 15.73 -35.14
N ASN A 59 45.64 14.69 -34.34
CA ASN A 59 45.81 13.31 -34.82
C ASN A 59 44.62 12.40 -34.47
N ALA A 60 43.69 12.87 -33.62
CA ALA A 60 42.52 12.11 -33.21
C ALA A 60 41.47 12.06 -34.33
N ARG A 61 41.02 10.86 -34.71
CA ARG A 61 39.87 10.70 -35.62
C ARG A 61 38.57 10.58 -34.80
N PRO A 62 37.49 11.29 -35.17
CA PRO A 62 36.21 11.14 -34.49
C PRO A 62 35.68 9.71 -34.67
N ALA A 63 35.27 9.07 -33.59
CA ALA A 63 34.70 7.73 -33.61
C ALA A 63 33.28 7.74 -33.02
N ARG A 64 32.40 6.93 -33.60
CA ARG A 64 31.11 6.65 -32.97
C ARG A 64 31.33 5.78 -31.74
N GLN A 65 30.49 5.96 -30.73
CA GLN A 65 30.48 5.12 -29.53
C GLN A 65 30.49 3.64 -29.92
N PRO A 66 31.31 2.80 -29.25
CA PRO A 66 31.11 1.37 -29.35
C PRO A 66 29.68 1.09 -28.84
N ARG A 67 28.84 0.45 -29.67
CA ARG A 67 27.51 0.00 -29.24
C ARG A 67 27.73 -0.88 -28.01
N ARG A 68 27.40 -0.36 -26.83
CA ARG A 68 27.28 -1.20 -25.63
C ARG A 68 26.26 -2.27 -26.00
N ARG A 69 26.71 -3.49 -26.22
CA ARG A 69 25.83 -4.65 -26.24
C ARG A 69 25.28 -4.73 -24.84
N THR A 70 24.05 -4.28 -24.63
CA THR A 70 23.31 -4.61 -23.42
C THR A 70 23.33 -6.13 -23.30
N PRO A 71 23.70 -6.70 -22.14
CA PRO A 71 23.66 -8.15 -21.97
C PRO A 71 22.23 -8.59 -22.24
N ALA A 72 22.07 -9.50 -23.21
CA ALA A 72 20.76 -10.05 -23.53
C ALA A 72 20.22 -10.75 -22.28
N ARG A 73 18.98 -10.43 -21.90
CA ARG A 73 18.32 -11.14 -20.78
C ARG A 73 18.35 -12.64 -21.07
N PRO A 74 18.68 -13.50 -20.08
CA PRO A 74 18.61 -14.93 -20.27
C PRO A 74 17.16 -15.29 -20.60
N ARG A 75 16.93 -15.89 -21.76
CA ARG A 75 15.62 -16.41 -22.13
C ARG A 75 15.36 -17.64 -21.25
N LEU A 76 14.48 -17.51 -20.24
CA LEU A 76 13.98 -18.67 -19.53
C LEU A 76 13.21 -19.55 -20.50
N GLN A 77 13.53 -20.84 -20.51
CA GLN A 77 12.84 -21.79 -21.39
C GLN A 77 11.41 -22.03 -20.88
N PRO A 78 10.43 -22.26 -21.77
CA PRO A 78 9.03 -22.48 -21.39
C PRO A 78 8.86 -23.66 -20.43
N ARG A 79 9.71 -24.69 -20.54
CA ARG A 79 9.75 -25.83 -19.61
C ARG A 79 10.10 -25.42 -18.18
N GLN A 80 11.04 -24.49 -17.99
CA GLN A 80 11.43 -24.03 -16.64
C GLN A 80 10.34 -23.17 -15.99
N ILE A 81 9.58 -22.43 -16.80
CA ILE A 81 8.45 -21.64 -16.33
C ILE A 81 7.32 -22.58 -15.85
N LEU A 82 7.01 -23.63 -16.63
CA LEU A 82 6.00 -24.61 -16.27
C LEU A 82 6.35 -25.36 -14.97
N VAL A 83 7.60 -25.83 -14.82
CA VAL A 83 8.03 -26.53 -13.61
C VAL A 83 7.91 -25.62 -12.37
N ARG A 84 8.30 -24.36 -12.50
CA ARG A 84 8.21 -23.38 -11.40
C ARG A 84 6.77 -23.05 -11.04
N SER A 85 5.88 -22.91 -12.01
CA SER A 85 4.47 -22.62 -11.74
C SER A 85 3.77 -23.81 -11.06
N VAL A 86 4.03 -25.04 -11.51
CA VAL A 86 3.48 -26.25 -10.88
C VAL A 86 3.98 -26.38 -9.44
N ALA A 87 5.28 -26.18 -9.19
CA ALA A 87 5.82 -26.24 -7.84
C ALA A 87 5.20 -25.17 -6.91
N ALA A 88 4.99 -23.95 -7.42
CA ALA A 88 4.34 -22.89 -6.65
C ALA A 88 2.88 -23.20 -6.33
N LEU A 89 2.12 -23.78 -7.27
CA LEU A 89 0.74 -24.19 -7.04
C LEU A 89 0.62 -25.33 -6.01
N LEU A 90 1.52 -26.30 -6.06
CA LEU A 90 1.56 -27.38 -5.06
C LEU A 90 1.86 -26.83 -3.66
N LEU A 91 2.81 -25.90 -3.54
CA LEU A 91 3.14 -25.27 -2.26
C LEU A 91 1.96 -24.44 -1.72
N ALA A 92 1.31 -23.66 -2.58
CA ALA A 92 0.14 -22.87 -2.20
C ALA A 92 -1.05 -23.76 -1.78
N GLY A 93 -1.28 -24.86 -2.51
CA GLY A 93 -2.31 -25.84 -2.17
C GLY A 93 -2.06 -26.52 -0.82
N LEU A 94 -0.80 -26.84 -0.50
CA LEU A 94 -0.43 -27.44 0.77
C LEU A 94 -0.66 -26.47 1.94
N LEU A 95 -0.23 -25.21 1.80
CA LEU A 95 -0.47 -24.16 2.81
C LEU A 95 -1.96 -23.89 3.02
N ALA A 96 -2.74 -23.79 1.94
CA ALA A 96 -4.18 -23.60 2.02
C ALA A 96 -4.90 -24.82 2.63
N GLY A 97 -4.44 -26.04 2.29
CA GLY A 97 -4.97 -27.28 2.82
C GLY A 97 -4.73 -27.41 4.32
N GLU A 98 -3.52 -27.13 4.80
CA GLU A 98 -3.20 -27.11 6.23
C GLU A 98 -4.05 -26.06 6.97
N GLY A 99 -4.16 -24.85 6.42
CA GLY A 99 -5.00 -23.80 7.01
C GLY A 99 -6.48 -24.19 7.11
N TYR A 100 -7.02 -24.83 6.06
CA TYR A 100 -8.40 -25.31 6.04
C TYR A 100 -8.63 -26.43 7.07
N LEU A 101 -7.71 -27.39 7.16
CA LEU A 101 -7.78 -28.48 8.14
C LEU A 101 -7.73 -27.93 9.57
N VAL A 102 -6.79 -27.04 9.88
CA VAL A 102 -6.67 -26.43 11.21
C VAL A 102 -7.95 -25.67 11.55
N ALA A 103 -8.46 -24.80 10.68
CA ALA A 103 -9.68 -24.04 10.94
C ALA A 103 -10.92 -24.94 11.11
N GLY A 104 -11.05 -25.99 10.30
CA GLY A 104 -12.14 -26.96 10.37
C GLY A 104 -12.11 -27.79 11.66
N PHE A 105 -10.95 -28.39 11.99
CA PHE A 105 -10.78 -29.17 13.20
C PHE A 105 -10.91 -28.32 14.47
N TYR A 106 -10.37 -27.08 14.48
CA TYR A 106 -10.54 -26.17 15.62
C TYR A 106 -12.01 -25.83 15.85
N ARG A 107 -12.76 -25.51 14.79
CA ARG A 107 -14.20 -25.26 14.93
C ARG A 107 -14.92 -26.47 15.49
N GLN A 108 -14.63 -27.67 15.01
CA GLN A 108 -15.35 -28.87 15.43
C GLN A 108 -14.99 -29.32 16.85
N GLN A 109 -13.72 -29.24 17.26
CA GLN A 109 -13.31 -29.55 18.62
C GLN A 109 -13.77 -28.49 19.63
N ALA A 110 -13.55 -27.21 19.34
CA ALA A 110 -13.99 -26.14 20.23
C ALA A 110 -15.51 -26.17 20.42
N TYR A 111 -16.25 -26.36 19.33
CA TYR A 111 -17.71 -26.48 19.39
C TYR A 111 -18.17 -27.67 20.24
N ARG A 112 -17.54 -28.85 20.09
CA ARG A 112 -17.85 -30.02 20.92
C ARG A 112 -17.56 -29.78 22.38
N HIS A 113 -16.39 -29.25 22.71
CA HIS A 113 -16.00 -28.99 24.11
C HIS A 113 -16.93 -27.95 24.77
N THR A 114 -17.32 -26.90 24.04
CA THR A 114 -18.30 -25.93 24.53
C THR A 114 -19.69 -26.53 24.69
N MET A 115 -20.10 -27.42 23.78
CA MET A 115 -21.38 -28.11 23.91
C MET A 115 -21.40 -29.13 25.04
N GLU A 116 -20.30 -29.84 25.26
CA GLU A 116 -20.15 -30.70 26.43
C GLU A 116 -20.29 -29.88 27.70
N LEU A 117 -19.57 -28.77 27.85
CA LEU A 117 -19.68 -27.86 29.01
C LEU A 117 -21.11 -27.31 29.20
N TRP A 118 -21.80 -26.97 28.11
CA TRP A 118 -23.21 -26.55 28.17
C TRP A 118 -24.11 -27.67 28.70
N ASN A 119 -23.87 -28.90 28.26
CA ASN A 119 -24.64 -30.07 28.64
C ASN A 119 -24.22 -30.66 30.01
N CYS A 120 -23.05 -30.31 30.53
CA CYS A 120 -22.58 -30.68 31.88
C CYS A 120 -23.48 -30.09 32.99
N GLY A 121 -24.24 -29.04 32.69
CA GLY A 121 -25.14 -28.40 33.65
C GLY A 121 -26.41 -29.21 33.96
N GLY A 122 -26.69 -30.31 33.24
CA GLY A 122 -27.99 -30.99 33.34
C GLY A 122 -29.13 -30.15 32.77
N THR A 123 -30.38 -30.59 32.92
CA THR A 123 -31.54 -29.85 32.38
C THR A 123 -31.74 -28.52 33.12
N VAL A 124 -32.42 -27.56 32.48
CA VAL A 124 -32.75 -26.27 33.11
C VAL A 124 -33.53 -26.47 34.41
N GLU A 125 -34.34 -27.54 34.52
CA GLU A 125 -35.02 -27.90 35.76
C GLU A 125 -34.05 -28.38 36.86
N ALA A 126 -32.99 -29.11 36.50
CA ALA A 126 -31.98 -29.61 37.45
C ALA A 126 -31.09 -28.47 38.00
N ASN A 127 -30.86 -27.42 37.21
CA ASN A 127 -30.09 -26.23 37.61
C ASN A 127 -30.95 -25.10 38.19
N ARG A 128 -32.26 -25.31 38.34
CA ARG A 128 -33.18 -24.39 38.99
C ARG A 128 -32.90 -24.42 40.50
N ARG A 129 -31.90 -23.66 40.94
CA ARG A 129 -31.63 -23.45 42.37
C ARG A 129 -32.94 -22.99 43.01
N THR A 130 -33.36 -23.62 44.10
CA THR A 130 -34.28 -22.97 45.04
C THR A 130 -33.67 -21.61 45.34
N PRO A 131 -34.40 -20.48 45.15
CA PRO A 131 -33.85 -19.17 45.45
C PRO A 131 -33.30 -19.22 46.87
N ASP A 132 -32.06 -18.76 47.03
CA ASP A 132 -31.38 -18.73 48.32
C ASP A 132 -32.34 -18.07 49.33
N PRO A 133 -32.60 -18.63 50.52
CA PRO A 133 -33.56 -18.06 51.47
C PRO A 133 -33.19 -16.64 51.90
N VAL A 134 -31.95 -16.21 51.61
CA VAL A 134 -31.45 -14.84 51.80
C VAL A 134 -32.12 -13.82 50.87
N TYR A 135 -32.64 -14.26 49.72
CA TYR A 135 -33.42 -13.43 48.77
C TYR A 135 -34.89 -13.78 48.78
N ARG A 136 -35.40 -14.36 49.88
CA ARG A 136 -36.84 -14.42 50.08
C ARG A 136 -37.29 -12.99 50.32
N GLU A 137 -37.90 -12.42 49.30
CA GLU A 137 -38.61 -11.15 49.25
C GLU A 137 -38.86 -10.61 50.66
N THR A 138 -38.07 -9.62 51.07
CA THR A 138 -38.61 -8.63 52.00
C THR A 138 -39.81 -8.08 51.27
N GLU A 139 -41.01 -8.49 51.66
CA GLU A 139 -42.26 -7.86 51.25
C GLU A 139 -42.02 -6.36 51.38
N THR A 140 -41.87 -5.68 50.23
CA THR A 140 -41.85 -4.23 50.23
C THR A 140 -43.16 -3.83 50.88
N PRO A 141 -43.14 -3.16 52.06
CA PRO A 141 -44.38 -2.73 52.69
C PRO A 141 -45.13 -1.91 51.65
N GLU A 142 -46.40 -2.24 51.42
CA GLU A 142 -47.25 -1.48 50.51
C GLU A 142 -47.17 0.00 50.93
N LEU A 143 -46.52 0.80 50.08
CA LEU A 143 -46.35 2.21 50.30
C LEU A 143 -47.78 2.80 50.18
N PRO A 144 -48.32 3.48 51.22
CA PRO A 144 -49.67 4.01 51.13
C PRO A 144 -49.75 5.00 49.96
N ASP A 145 -50.80 4.90 49.15
CA ASP A 145 -51.00 5.71 47.94
C ASP A 145 -50.88 7.22 48.20
N SER A 146 -51.13 7.66 49.45
CA SER A 146 -50.96 9.05 49.89
C SER A 146 -49.52 9.57 49.87
N LEU A 147 -48.51 8.70 49.75
CA LEU A 147 -47.13 9.14 49.57
C LEU A 147 -46.89 9.69 48.16
N PHE A 148 -47.63 9.18 47.16
CA PHE A 148 -47.52 9.62 45.77
C PHE A 148 -48.34 10.89 45.49
N ASP A 149 -49.44 11.11 46.22
CA ASP A 149 -50.26 12.32 46.08
C ASP A 149 -49.49 13.59 46.47
N ASN A 150 -48.62 13.52 47.48
CA ASN A 150 -47.79 14.67 47.88
C ASN A 150 -46.68 14.98 46.87
N LEU A 151 -46.16 13.97 46.17
CA LEU A 151 -45.13 14.17 45.15
C LEU A 151 -45.69 14.85 43.89
N MET A 152 -46.94 14.54 43.52
CA MET A 152 -47.60 15.12 42.35
C MET A 152 -48.19 16.51 42.65
N ALA A 153 -48.47 16.83 43.92
CA ALA A 153 -48.92 18.15 44.34
C ALA A 153 -47.80 19.20 44.31
N ASP A 154 -46.54 18.78 44.51
CA ASP A 154 -45.38 19.67 44.50
C ASP A 154 -44.91 20.02 43.07
N GLU A 155 -45.26 19.22 42.06
CA GLU A 155 -44.95 19.50 40.65
C GLU A 155 -45.91 20.53 40.00
N GLU A 156 -47.12 20.74 40.52
CA GLU A 156 -48.09 21.71 39.95
C GLU A 156 -47.96 23.13 40.51
N ALA A 157 -47.12 23.38 41.54
CA ALA A 157 -46.99 24.69 42.19
C ALA A 157 -45.66 25.42 41.89
N GLY A 158 -44.85 24.93 40.97
CA GLY A 158 -43.49 25.43 40.69
C GLY A 158 -43.32 26.20 39.38
N ASP A 159 -44.38 26.57 38.67
CA ASP A 159 -44.28 27.38 37.47
C ASP A 159 -44.33 28.88 37.85
N THR A 160 -43.16 29.49 37.98
CA THR A 160 -42.81 30.82 37.43
C THR A 160 -41.44 31.29 37.94
N ILE A 161 -40.70 31.95 37.04
CA ILE A 161 -39.56 32.86 37.29
C ILE A 161 -38.17 32.19 37.40
N PHE A 162 -37.42 32.08 36.29
CA PHE A 162 -36.48 33.10 35.80
C PHE A 162 -35.73 32.59 34.56
N THR A 163 -35.45 33.53 33.67
CA THR A 163 -35.00 33.35 32.30
C THR A 163 -33.46 33.30 32.16
N ASP A 164 -33.05 32.92 30.94
CA ASP A 164 -31.82 33.29 30.21
C ASP A 164 -30.50 32.59 30.55
N ASN A 165 -30.00 31.76 29.61
CA ASN A 165 -28.91 32.15 28.68
C ASN A 165 -28.31 30.95 27.91
N GLU A 166 -28.73 30.78 26.65
CA GLU A 166 -27.93 30.64 25.41
C GLU A 166 -26.73 29.64 25.26
N PRO A 167 -26.18 29.39 24.04
CA PRO A 167 -26.54 28.27 23.14
C PRO A 167 -25.33 27.38 22.76
N ALA A 168 -25.54 26.35 21.93
CA ALA A 168 -24.81 26.16 20.65
C ALA A 168 -24.94 24.72 20.08
N GLU A 169 -25.57 24.68 18.90
CA GLU A 169 -25.10 23.98 17.70
C GLU A 169 -25.39 22.48 17.47
N LYS A 170 -26.49 22.29 16.71
CA LYS A 170 -26.47 21.89 15.28
C LYS A 170 -26.53 20.39 14.98
N ALA A 171 -27.77 19.89 14.92
CA ALA A 171 -28.17 18.84 13.99
C ALA A 171 -28.62 19.50 12.67
N THR A 172 -28.00 19.13 11.55
CA THR A 172 -28.54 19.41 10.20
C THR A 172 -28.39 18.16 9.33
N THR A 173 -29.53 17.46 9.17
CA THR A 173 -30.22 17.16 7.90
C THR A 173 -29.43 16.86 6.64
N GLY A 174 -29.85 15.82 5.91
CA GLY A 174 -29.54 15.63 4.50
C GLY A 174 -30.21 14.39 3.90
N THR A 175 -31.50 14.48 3.62
CA THR A 175 -32.25 13.58 2.73
C THR A 175 -31.81 13.78 1.28
N ASP A 176 -31.79 12.72 0.46
CA ASP A 176 -32.12 12.81 -0.98
C ASP A 176 -32.55 11.45 -1.56
N ASN A 177 -33.87 11.33 -1.68
CA ASN A 177 -34.71 10.84 -2.78
C ASN A 177 -34.29 9.70 -3.74
N VAL A 178 -35.22 8.71 -3.77
CA VAL A 178 -36.01 8.23 -4.93
C VAL A 178 -35.27 7.63 -6.13
N SER A 179 -35.52 6.33 -6.35
CA SER A 179 -36.06 5.80 -7.62
C SER A 179 -36.42 4.32 -7.44
N GLN A 180 -37.71 3.97 -7.47
CA GLN A 180 -38.16 2.65 -7.94
C GLN A 180 -38.17 2.67 -9.48
N PRO A 181 -38.17 1.50 -10.14
CA PRO A 181 -39.43 1.13 -10.77
C PRO A 181 -39.76 -0.38 -10.76
N GLU A 182 -41.06 -0.62 -10.59
CA GLU A 182 -41.98 -1.50 -11.34
C GLU A 182 -41.62 -2.97 -11.64
N GLU A 183 -42.54 -3.84 -11.18
CA GLU A 183 -42.89 -5.12 -11.79
C GLU A 183 -43.21 -4.97 -13.29
N VAL A 184 -42.65 -5.86 -14.11
CA VAL A 184 -43.31 -6.32 -15.33
C VAL A 184 -43.11 -7.83 -15.46
N GLU A 185 -44.21 -8.55 -15.30
CA GLU A 185 -44.39 -9.95 -15.61
C GLU A 185 -44.76 -10.08 -17.11
N ALA A 186 -44.01 -10.83 -17.93
CA ALA A 186 -44.48 -11.44 -19.19
C ALA A 186 -43.43 -12.39 -19.85
N LEU A 187 -43.64 -13.70 -19.65
CA LEU A 187 -43.97 -14.72 -20.68
C LEU A 187 -43.16 -14.90 -22.00
N PHE A 188 -42.71 -16.17 -22.20
CA PHE A 188 -42.37 -16.92 -23.43
C PHE A 188 -41.08 -16.49 -24.19
N ASP A 189 -40.14 -17.34 -24.62
CA ASP A 189 -40.11 -18.76 -25.02
C ASP A 189 -39.03 -19.61 -24.31
#